data_AF-A0A0N0DYT1-F1
#
_entry.id   AF-A0A0N0DYT1-F1
#
_cell.length_a   1.000
_cell.length_b   1.000
_cell.length_c   1.000
_cell.angle_alpha   90.00
_cell.angle_beta   90.00
_cell.angle_gamma   90.00
#
_symmetry.space_group_name_H-M   'P 1'
#
loop_
_entity.id
_entity.type
_entity.pdbx_description
1 polymer ?
#
loop_
_entity_poly.entity_id
_entity_poly.type
_entity_poly.pdbx_seq_one_letter_code
_entity_poly.pdbx_strand_id
1 'polypeptide(L)'
;MAQRVLVDQLNIHTTYDLRADKEVAVKSYDIPRIARNHVPIDATQISKYIEEGEDFRESPVSFRMMQGLYRDFVQSYGLTFGTVIKGILATDSSPHNASLFHCTAGKDRTGWTRTCSIVARYQRGGEAQGLPAHEHVLQGTARCL
;
A
#
# COMPACT_ATOMS: atom_id res chain seq x y z
N MET A 1 5.95 -20.82 6.51
CA MET A 1 7.37 -20.75 6.97
C MET A 1 8.17 -19.71 6.19
N ALA A 2 8.24 -19.75 4.85
CA ALA A 2 9.06 -18.82 4.06
C ALA A 2 8.76 -17.31 4.30
N GLN A 3 7.49 -16.93 4.48
CA GLN A 3 7.11 -15.52 4.71
C GLN A 3 7.61 -14.97 6.05
N ARG A 4 7.63 -15.80 7.11
CA ARG A 4 8.17 -15.40 8.42
C ARG A 4 9.67 -15.19 8.37
N VAL A 5 10.38 -16.05 7.64
CA VAL A 5 11.84 -15.93 7.44
C VAL A 5 12.19 -14.61 6.74
N LEU A 6 11.45 -14.24 5.70
CA LEU A 6 11.69 -12.97 5.00
C LEU A 6 11.41 -11.75 5.87
N VAL A 7 10.33 -11.76 6.66
CA VAL A 7 10.03 -10.68 7.61
C VAL A 7 11.16 -10.52 8.64
N ASP A 8 11.60 -11.63 9.25
CA ASP A 8 12.65 -11.59 10.27
C ASP A 8 13.99 -11.12 9.65
N GLN A 9 14.34 -11.59 8.44
CA GLN A 9 15.57 -11.17 7.74
C GLN A 9 15.58 -9.69 7.35
N LEU A 10 14.41 -9.12 7.06
CA LEU A 10 14.26 -7.73 6.65
C LEU A 10 13.97 -6.78 7.83
N ASN A 11 14.01 -7.29 9.08
CA ASN A 11 13.72 -6.56 10.31
C ASN A 11 12.41 -5.76 10.23
N ILE A 12 11.35 -6.38 9.72
CA ILE A 12 10.03 -5.75 9.59
C ILE A 12 9.31 -5.83 10.92
N HIS A 13 9.03 -4.68 11.52
CA HIS A 13 8.33 -4.58 12.81
C HIS A 13 6.92 -4.01 12.68
N THR A 14 6.65 -3.27 11.61
CA THR A 14 5.36 -2.61 11.39
C THR A 14 4.84 -2.95 10.00
N THR A 15 3.57 -3.33 9.92
CA THR A 15 2.87 -3.49 8.64
C THR A 15 1.69 -2.55 8.53
N TYR A 16 1.43 -2.04 7.32
CA TYR A 16 0.21 -1.34 6.94
C TYR A 16 -0.51 -2.18 5.88
N ASP A 17 -1.61 -2.82 6.28
CA ASP A 17 -2.45 -3.64 5.40
C ASP A 17 -3.54 -2.76 4.78
N LEU A 18 -3.41 -2.47 3.48
CA LEU A 18 -4.31 -1.58 2.73
C LEU A 18 -5.54 -2.30 2.16
N ARG A 19 -5.69 -3.59 2.47
CA ARG A 19 -6.78 -4.43 1.95
C ARG A 19 -8.12 -4.08 2.59
N ALA A 20 -9.19 -4.16 1.81
CA ALA A 20 -10.54 -4.04 2.32
C ALA A 20 -10.87 -5.20 3.28
N ASP A 21 -11.86 -5.01 4.15
CA ASP A 21 -12.28 -6.03 5.12
C ASP A 21 -12.61 -7.37 4.45
N LYS A 22 -13.26 -7.32 3.27
CA LYS A 22 -13.59 -8.51 2.47
C LYS A 22 -12.34 -9.28 2.03
N GLU A 23 -11.29 -8.58 1.61
CA GLU A 23 -10.03 -9.21 1.18
C GLU A 23 -9.27 -9.81 2.38
N VAL A 24 -9.33 -9.16 3.55
CA VAL A 24 -8.75 -9.68 4.80
C VAL A 24 -9.51 -10.90 5.29
N ALA A 25 -10.84 -10.91 5.21
CA ALA A 25 -11.68 -12.03 5.60
C ALA A 25 -11.39 -13.29 4.75
N VAL A 26 -11.10 -13.13 3.46
CA VAL A 26 -10.71 -14.24 2.57
C VAL A 26 -9.34 -14.80 2.94
N LYS A 27 -8.37 -13.94 3.25
CA LYS A 27 -7.03 -14.37 3.64
C LYS A 27 -6.44 -13.41 4.68
N SER A 28 -6.56 -13.77 5.95
CA SER A 28 -5.89 -13.06 7.04
C SER A 28 -4.47 -13.60 7.26
N TYR A 29 -3.62 -12.79 7.87
CA TYR A 29 -2.32 -13.21 8.36
C TYR A 29 -2.10 -12.65 9.77
N ASP A 30 -1.35 -13.42 10.56
CA ASP A 30 -0.82 -13.00 11.85
C ASP A 30 0.62 -13.51 11.97
N ILE A 31 1.55 -12.56 12.04
CA ILE A 31 2.98 -12.84 12.14
C ILE A 31 3.45 -12.32 13.49
N PRO A 32 3.97 -13.19 14.37
CA PRO A 32 4.43 -12.79 15.69
C PRO A 32 5.44 -11.64 15.63
N ARG A 33 5.37 -10.71 16.58
CA ARG A 33 6.26 -9.54 16.73
C ARG A 33 6.16 -8.48 15.62
N ILE A 34 5.19 -8.59 14.72
CA ILE A 34 4.82 -7.50 13.81
C ILE A 34 3.59 -6.78 14.36
N ALA A 35 3.67 -5.46 14.48
CA ALA A 35 2.50 -4.61 14.64
C ALA A 35 1.74 -4.49 13.30
N ARG A 36 0.58 -5.14 13.19
CA ARG A 36 -0.29 -5.04 12.01
C ARG A 36 -1.27 -3.88 12.15
N ASN A 37 -1.08 -2.83 11.35
CA ASN A 37 -2.02 -1.72 11.21
C ASN A 37 -2.92 -2.00 10.01
N HIS A 38 -4.16 -2.38 10.26
CA HIS A 38 -5.15 -2.53 9.19
C HIS A 38 -5.75 -1.17 8.84
N VAL A 39 -5.54 -0.72 7.61
CA VAL A 39 -5.97 0.58 7.10
C VAL A 39 -6.75 0.36 5.80
N PRO A 40 -8.05 0.00 5.88
CA PRO A 40 -8.79 -0.50 4.73
C PRO A 40 -9.00 0.57 3.67
N ILE A 41 -8.68 0.21 2.42
CA ILE A 41 -8.98 0.99 1.22
C ILE A 41 -9.77 0.10 0.28
N ASP A 42 -11.07 0.36 0.19
CA ASP A 42 -11.97 -0.42 -0.66
C ASP A 42 -11.80 -0.01 -2.13
N ALA A 43 -10.94 -0.77 -2.80
CA ALA A 43 -10.72 -0.74 -4.24
C ALA A 43 -11.52 -1.83 -4.97
N THR A 44 -12.51 -2.45 -4.33
CA THR A 44 -13.31 -3.54 -4.91
C THR A 44 -14.56 -3.03 -5.63
N GLN A 45 -14.98 -1.80 -5.37
CA GLN A 45 -16.13 -1.15 -5.97
C GLN A 45 -15.84 -0.58 -7.38
N ILE A 46 -14.94 -1.20 -8.14
CA ILE A 46 -14.54 -0.76 -9.50
C ILE A 46 -15.67 -0.89 -10.53
N SER A 47 -16.64 -1.78 -10.27
CA SER A 47 -17.78 -2.00 -11.16
C SER A 47 -18.63 -0.75 -11.36
N LYS A 48 -18.60 0.22 -10.44
CA LYS A 48 -19.36 1.48 -10.58
C LYS A 48 -18.87 2.37 -11.74
N TYR A 49 -17.72 2.07 -12.33
CA TYR A 49 -17.16 2.79 -13.49
C TYR A 49 -17.31 2.02 -14.81
N ILE A 50 -17.95 0.85 -14.74
CA ILE A 50 -18.26 0.01 -15.89
C ILE A 50 -19.78 0.14 -16.10
N GLU A 51 -20.19 0.53 -17.30
CA GLU A 51 -21.59 0.62 -17.67
C GLU A 51 -22.16 -0.78 -17.94
N GLU A 52 -23.47 -0.92 -17.80
CA GLU A 52 -24.13 -2.21 -18.03
C GLU A 52 -23.92 -2.67 -19.48
N GLY A 53 -23.42 -3.90 -19.64
CA GLY A 53 -23.16 -4.50 -20.95
C GLY A 53 -21.75 -4.26 -21.51
N GLU A 54 -20.91 -3.45 -20.87
CA GLU A 54 -19.51 -3.28 -21.28
C GLU A 54 -18.62 -4.46 -20.87
N ASP A 55 -17.67 -4.85 -21.73
CA ASP A 55 -16.62 -5.81 -21.37
C ASP A 55 -15.40 -5.08 -20.78
N PHE A 56 -15.06 -5.38 -19.53
CA PHE A 56 -13.90 -4.80 -18.84
C PHE A 56 -12.56 -5.11 -19.52
N ARG A 57 -12.50 -6.12 -20.40
CA ARG A 57 -11.29 -6.47 -21.17
C ARG A 57 -11.01 -5.47 -22.29
N GLU A 58 -11.99 -4.68 -22.68
CA GLU A 58 -11.80 -3.64 -23.66
C GLU A 58 -10.94 -2.51 -23.08
N SER A 59 -9.91 -2.12 -23.84
CA SER A 59 -8.94 -1.10 -23.42
C SER A 59 -9.62 0.21 -22.96
N PRO A 60 -10.61 0.78 -23.68
CA PRO A 60 -11.26 2.02 -23.23
C PRO A 60 -12.01 1.87 -21.90
N VAL A 61 -12.69 0.75 -21.69
CA VAL A 61 -13.47 0.45 -20.48
C VAL A 61 -12.54 0.30 -19.28
N SER A 62 -11.51 -0.55 -19.41
CA SER A 62 -10.50 -0.74 -18.35
C SER A 62 -9.77 0.56 -18.02
N PHE A 63 -9.44 1.38 -19.02
CA PHE A 63 -8.80 2.67 -18.81
C PHE A 63 -9.68 3.62 -17.99
N ARG A 64 -10.94 3.81 -18.40
CA ARG A 64 -11.89 4.68 -17.69
C ARG A 64 -12.13 4.19 -16.26
N MET A 65 -12.28 2.87 -16.09
CA MET A 65 -12.44 2.23 -14.78
C MET A 65 -11.24 2.50 -13.87
N MET A 66 -10.01 2.23 -14.34
CA MET A 66 -8.80 2.49 -13.56
C MET A 66 -8.62 3.98 -13.26
N GLN A 67 -8.92 4.86 -14.21
CA GLN A 67 -8.86 6.30 -13.98
C GLN A 67 -9.87 6.76 -12.90
N GLY A 68 -11.07 6.17 -12.88
CA GLY A 68 -12.05 6.35 -11.82
C GLY A 68 -11.50 5.94 -10.45
N LEU A 69 -10.94 4.73 -10.37
CA LEU A 69 -10.35 4.20 -9.14
C LEU A 69 -9.23 5.10 -8.58
N TYR A 70 -8.32 5.57 -9.42
CA TYR A 70 -7.23 6.44 -8.98
C TYR A 70 -7.72 7.84 -8.55
N ARG A 71 -8.83 8.36 -9.11
CA ARG A 71 -9.47 9.58 -8.59
C ARG A 71 -10.02 9.38 -7.19
N ASP A 72 -10.65 8.24 -6.93
CA ASP A 72 -11.19 7.90 -5.61
C ASP A 72 -10.10 7.78 -4.54
N PHE A 73 -8.89 7.32 -4.90
CA PHE A 73 -7.76 7.33 -3.97
C PHE A 73 -7.48 8.72 -3.40
N VAL A 74 -7.71 9.77 -4.18
CA VAL A 74 -7.58 11.15 -3.72
C VAL A 74 -8.86 11.62 -3.03
N GLN A 75 -10.00 11.48 -3.71
CA GLN A 75 -11.27 12.09 -3.29
C GLN A 75 -11.86 11.44 -2.05
N SER A 76 -11.78 10.12 -1.95
CA SER A 76 -12.41 9.34 -0.88
C SER A 76 -11.40 8.84 0.15
N TYR A 77 -10.17 8.55 -0.26
CA TYR A 77 -9.16 7.92 0.60
C TYR A 77 -7.95 8.79 0.92
N GLY A 78 -7.94 10.08 0.53
CA GLY A 78 -6.80 10.97 0.75
C GLY A 78 -6.38 11.04 2.23
N LEU A 79 -7.34 11.13 3.15
CA LEU A 79 -7.07 11.13 4.59
C LEU A 79 -6.56 9.77 5.10
N THR A 80 -7.08 8.68 4.55
CA THR A 80 -6.66 7.30 4.87
C THR A 80 -5.21 7.08 4.46
N PHE A 81 -4.84 7.43 3.22
CA PHE A 81 -3.44 7.42 2.78
C PHE A 81 -2.57 8.35 3.64
N GLY A 82 -3.08 9.54 3.97
CA GLY A 82 -2.39 10.48 4.87
C GLY A 82 -2.04 9.88 6.23
N THR A 83 -2.91 9.03 6.78
CA THR A 83 -2.66 8.34 8.06
C THR A 83 -1.49 7.36 7.94
N VAL A 84 -1.47 6.56 6.87
CA VAL A 84 -0.36 5.63 6.58
C VAL A 84 0.95 6.38 6.40
N ILE A 85 0.94 7.44 5.60
CA ILE A 85 2.14 8.24 5.31
C ILE A 85 2.68 8.89 6.59
N LYS A 86 1.80 9.46 7.43
CA LYS A 86 2.20 10.02 8.72
C LYS A 86 2.82 8.95 9.63
N GLY A 87 2.24 7.76 9.70
CA GLY A 87 2.80 6.64 10.47
C GLY A 87 4.18 6.22 9.98
N ILE A 88 4.36 6.10 8.66
CA ILE A 88 5.66 5.78 8.05
C ILE A 88 6.69 6.88 8.35
N LEU A 89 6.31 8.16 8.26
CA LEU A 89 7.20 9.29 8.50
C LEU A 89 7.50 9.53 9.99
N ALA A 90 6.64 9.06 10.89
CA ALA A 90 6.87 9.09 12.34
C ALA A 90 7.74 7.92 12.82
N THR A 91 7.88 6.87 12.00
CA THR A 91 8.76 5.75 12.29
C THR A 91 10.18 6.09 11.87
N ASP A 92 11.12 6.11 12.82
CA ASP A 92 12.56 6.19 12.55
C ASP A 92 13.00 4.91 11.85
N SER A 93 12.85 4.92 10.52
CA SER A 93 13.11 3.76 9.67
C SER A 93 14.62 3.53 9.60
N SER A 94 15.05 2.31 9.92
CA SER A 94 16.46 1.91 9.93
C SER A 94 16.62 0.48 9.41
N PRO A 95 17.85 0.00 9.16
CA PRO A 95 18.10 -1.39 8.79
C PRO A 95 17.54 -2.42 9.77
N HIS A 96 17.31 -2.00 11.01
CA HIS A 96 16.79 -2.82 12.10
C HIS A 96 15.34 -2.46 12.49
N ASN A 97 14.72 -1.53 11.78
CA ASN A 97 13.36 -1.07 12.06
C ASN A 97 12.63 -0.73 10.76
N ALA A 98 12.28 -1.75 9.99
CA ALA A 98 11.61 -1.61 8.70
C ALA A 98 10.08 -1.60 8.86
N SER A 99 9.44 -0.81 7.99
CA SER A 99 7.99 -0.81 7.81
C SER A 99 7.63 -1.39 6.46
N LEU A 100 6.57 -2.19 6.40
CA LEU A 100 6.03 -2.77 5.17
C LEU A 100 4.61 -2.25 4.94
N PHE A 101 4.31 -1.78 3.75
CA PHE A 101 2.92 -1.56 3.34
C PHE A 101 2.57 -2.43 2.14
N HIS A 102 1.36 -2.98 2.15
CA HIS A 102 0.94 -3.90 1.10
C HIS A 102 -0.55 -3.79 0.82
N CYS A 103 -0.94 -4.27 -0.36
CA CYS A 103 -2.32 -4.57 -0.69
C CYS A 103 -2.40 -6.03 -1.16
N THR A 104 -3.46 -6.42 -1.86
CA THR A 104 -3.57 -7.79 -2.39
C THR A 104 -2.49 -8.07 -3.44
N ALA A 105 -2.48 -7.29 -4.52
CA ALA A 105 -1.54 -7.51 -5.63
C ALA A 105 -0.18 -6.81 -5.46
N GLY A 106 -0.07 -5.84 -4.55
CA GLY A 106 1.12 -5.01 -4.40
C GLY A 106 1.31 -3.94 -5.49
N LYS A 107 0.24 -3.60 -6.24
CA LYS A 107 0.29 -2.68 -7.40
C LYS A 107 -0.32 -1.32 -7.08
N ASP A 108 -1.65 -1.17 -7.17
CA ASP A 108 -2.30 0.15 -7.20
C ASP A 108 -2.24 0.88 -5.86
N ARG A 109 -2.86 0.33 -4.82
CA ARG A 109 -2.85 0.92 -3.46
C ARG A 109 -1.42 1.07 -2.92
N THR A 110 -0.59 0.03 -3.08
CA THR A 110 0.82 0.04 -2.67
C THR A 110 1.64 1.08 -3.44
N GLY A 111 1.46 1.18 -4.75
CA GLY A 111 2.16 2.13 -5.60
C GLY A 111 1.77 3.57 -5.29
N TRP A 112 0.47 3.82 -5.09
CA TRP A 112 -0.02 5.13 -4.67
C TRP A 112 0.56 5.55 -3.32
N THR A 113 0.51 4.68 -2.31
CA THR A 113 1.13 4.94 -0.99
C THR A 113 2.60 5.29 -1.14
N ARG A 114 3.37 4.52 -1.93
CA ARG A 114 4.81 4.77 -2.10
C ARG A 114 5.09 6.10 -2.76
N THR A 115 4.40 6.41 -3.86
CA THR A 115 4.56 7.70 -4.55
C THR A 115 4.26 8.85 -3.60
N CYS A 116 3.16 8.79 -2.85
CA CYS A 116 2.83 9.82 -1.87
C CYS A 116 3.84 9.90 -0.73
N SER A 117 4.37 8.77 -0.24
CA SER A 117 5.43 8.76 0.79
C SER A 117 6.71 9.42 0.29
N ILE A 118 7.12 9.18 -0.96
CA ILE A 118 8.29 9.83 -1.57
C ILE A 118 8.08 11.34 -1.69
N VAL A 119 6.92 11.75 -2.23
CA VAL A 119 6.56 13.18 -2.35
C VAL A 119 6.54 13.86 -0.99
N ALA A 120 5.95 13.23 0.03
CA ALA A 120 5.89 13.78 1.38
C ALA A 120 7.27 13.94 2.03
N ARG A 121 8.21 13.02 1.78
CA ARG A 121 9.60 13.15 2.23
C ARG A 121 10.32 14.31 1.56
N TYR A 122 10.17 14.44 0.25
CA TYR A 122 10.74 15.55 -0.52
C TYR A 122 10.25 16.90 0.01
N GLN A 123 8.94 17.03 0.29
CA GLN A 123 8.34 18.25 0.83
C GLN A 123 8.82 18.63 2.25
N ARG A 124 9.31 17.68 3.06
CA ARG A 124 9.81 17.96 4.43
C ARG A 124 11.25 18.46 4.47
N GLY A 125 11.83 18.87 3.34
CA GLY A 125 13.22 19.33 3.27
C GLY A 125 14.22 18.18 3.15
N GLY A 126 13.79 17.03 2.62
CA GLY A 126 14.72 16.03 2.10
C GLY A 126 15.41 16.61 0.87
N GLU A 127 16.52 17.32 1.07
CA GLU A 127 17.40 17.72 -0.03
C GLU A 127 17.75 16.52 -0.91
N ALA A 128 18.02 16.83 -2.17
CA ALA A 128 18.51 15.97 -3.22
C ALA A 128 19.87 15.31 -2.92
N GLN A 129 20.01 14.62 -1.79
CA GLN A 129 20.93 13.50 -1.65
C GLN A 129 20.13 12.30 -2.14
N GLY A 130 20.45 11.84 -3.36
CA GLY A 130 19.69 10.83 -4.09
C GLY A 130 19.16 9.74 -3.16
N LEU A 131 17.86 9.45 -3.27
CA LEU A 131 17.13 8.39 -2.54
C LEU A 131 18.13 7.40 -1.93
N PRO A 132 18.43 7.49 -0.61
CA PRO A 132 19.46 6.64 -0.05
C PRO A 132 19.13 5.20 -0.43
N ALA A 133 20.13 4.49 -0.98
CA ALA A 133 20.01 3.13 -1.49
C ALA A 133 19.54 2.09 -0.43
N HIS A 134 19.16 2.54 0.77
CA HIS A 134 18.62 1.77 1.87
C HIS A 134 17.20 2.26 2.22
N GLU A 135 16.26 2.13 1.28
CA GLU A 135 14.84 2.35 1.60
C GLU A 135 14.34 1.19 2.49
N HIS A 136 14.31 1.40 3.81
CA HIS A 136 13.76 0.44 4.79
C HIS A 136 12.23 0.46 4.88
N VAL A 137 11.59 1.09 3.88
CA VAL A 137 10.16 1.02 3.68
C VAL A 137 9.90 0.12 2.48
N LEU A 138 9.41 -1.07 2.79
CA LEU A 138 9.23 -2.12 1.81
C LEU A 138 7.83 -2.05 1.20
N GLN A 139 7.76 -2.36 -0.10
CA GLN A 139 6.51 -2.58 -0.81
C GLN A 139 6.29 -4.07 -0.99
N GLY A 140 5.07 -4.56 -0.75
CA GLY A 140 4.77 -5.98 -0.88
C GLY A 140 3.39 -6.30 -1.45
N THR A 141 3.20 -7.57 -1.79
CA THR A 141 1.91 -8.20 -2.06
C THR A 141 1.48 -9.03 -0.85
N ALA A 142 0.17 -9.15 -0.60
CA ALA A 142 -0.38 -10.07 0.41
C ALA A 142 -0.13 -11.55 0.09
N ARG A 143 0.43 -11.91 -1.07
CA ARG A 143 0.96 -13.26 -1.32
C ARG A 143 2.27 -13.50 -0.55
N CYS A 144 2.97 -12.46 -0.14
CA CYS A 144 4.20 -12.54 0.65
C CYS A 144 3.97 -12.46 2.17
N LEU A 145 2.71 -12.30 2.61
CA LEU A 145 2.26 -12.35 4.01
C LEU A 145 1.20 -13.45 4.23
#